data_AF-J3NL65-F1
#
_entry.id   AF-J3NL65-F1
#
_cell.length_a   1.000
_cell.length_b   1.000
_cell.length_c   1.000
_cell.angle_alpha   90.00
_cell.angle_beta   90.00
_cell.angle_gamma   90.00
#
_symmetry.space_group_name_H-M   'P 1'
#
loop_
_entity.id
_entity.type
_entity.pdbx_description
1 polymer ?
#
loop_
_entity_poly.entity_id
_entity_poly.type
_entity_poly.pdbx_seq_one_letter_code
_entity_poly.pdbx_strand_id
1 'polypeptide(L)'
;MLARLRMPVDDCIEEYKTLGDRMFGNPRRSYQGGWQGLVSKKNKSATIPLEEAIQDVIRRCGKISGDQEGAMTFKSPTGLCRAIVLAGREVASGGEGQAVMETLFLLRSYNNFAPPPSEARLNAISPLTGASIAAPRNLGQGTSFAAWEVGRAATAARFVFEPLEIELRDATIATNPAEEVKKELRNILRESDKKIRTWVSIGTTRPSETHIQSSDPEFVHRSLEEWASDARYFRFNGPNGPRDQNVVEMSEWWPPGSGTQTMEKMDTAFANYMLQPGNHTKLRECAQLLVECRRRRTTESRSHWDWDEMRHGTAEIRSSSICARIMGCG
;
A
#
# COMPACT_ATOMS: atom_id res chain seq x y z
N MET A 1 5.13 1.55 -0.36
CA MET A 1 5.87 2.04 0.82
C MET A 1 7.38 1.89 0.68
N LEU A 2 7.93 0.73 0.30
CA LEU A 2 9.40 0.52 0.22
C LEU A 2 10.17 1.57 -0.59
N ALA A 3 9.66 1.94 -1.77
CA ALA A 3 10.28 3.00 -2.59
C ALA A 3 10.32 4.36 -1.87
N ARG A 4 9.36 4.66 -0.99
CA ARG A 4 9.32 5.89 -0.19
C ARG A 4 10.35 5.83 0.94
N LEU A 5 10.51 4.66 1.56
CA LEU A 5 11.51 4.39 2.60
C LEU A 5 12.93 4.23 2.04
N ARG A 6 13.08 4.12 0.70
CA ARG A 6 14.33 3.72 0.03
C ARG A 6 14.92 2.44 0.61
N MET A 7 14.05 1.54 1.07
CA MET A 7 14.41 0.31 1.75
C MET A 7 14.61 -0.81 0.71
N PRO A 8 15.80 -1.45 0.68
CA PRO A 8 16.02 -2.69 -0.04
C PRO A 8 15.04 -3.80 0.37
N VAL A 9 14.85 -4.80 -0.49
CA VAL A 9 13.95 -5.92 -0.19
C VAL A 9 14.47 -6.74 1.00
N ASP A 10 15.78 -6.98 1.07
CA ASP A 10 16.40 -7.75 2.16
C ASP A 10 16.22 -7.05 3.50
N ASP A 11 16.46 -5.73 3.55
CA ASP A 11 16.20 -4.91 4.75
C ASP A 11 14.71 -4.98 5.15
N CYS A 12 13.78 -4.96 4.20
CA CYS A 12 12.36 -5.11 4.49
C CYS A 12 12.03 -6.47 5.14
N ILE A 13 12.70 -7.54 4.73
CA ILE A 13 12.52 -8.86 5.33
C ILE A 13 13.02 -8.86 6.77
N GLU A 14 14.17 -8.24 7.04
CA GLU A 14 14.70 -8.10 8.41
C GLU A 14 13.82 -7.21 9.31
N GLU A 15 13.25 -6.13 8.75
CA GLU A 15 12.26 -5.31 9.47
C GLU A 15 10.99 -6.08 9.77
N TYR A 16 10.55 -6.95 8.84
CA TYR A 16 9.41 -7.83 9.08
C TYR A 16 9.69 -8.81 10.22
N LYS A 17 10.89 -9.42 10.27
CA LYS A 17 11.31 -10.30 11.38
C LYS A 17 11.30 -9.57 12.72
N THR A 18 11.95 -8.41 12.77
CA THR A 18 12.02 -7.57 13.97
C THR A 18 10.63 -7.16 14.47
N LEU A 19 9.75 -6.77 13.54
CA LEU A 19 8.37 -6.41 13.85
C LEU A 19 7.58 -7.64 14.34
N GLY A 20 7.73 -8.79 13.68
CA GLY A 20 7.10 -10.04 14.07
C GLY A 20 7.45 -10.46 15.50
N ASP A 21 8.75 -10.41 15.85
CA ASP A 21 9.22 -10.71 17.21
C ASP A 21 8.61 -9.78 18.25
N ARG A 22 8.57 -8.48 17.96
CA ARG A 22 8.02 -7.48 18.88
C ARG A 22 6.51 -7.63 19.05
N MET A 23 5.79 -7.97 17.97
CA MET A 23 4.33 -8.00 17.95
C MET A 23 3.75 -9.34 18.40
N PHE A 24 4.35 -10.44 17.97
CA PHE A 24 3.81 -11.79 18.10
C PHE A 24 4.74 -12.73 18.88
N GLY A 25 6.02 -12.37 19.06
CA GLY A 25 7.00 -13.21 19.75
C GLY A 25 6.81 -13.32 21.27
N ASN A 26 6.13 -12.37 21.89
CA ASN A 26 5.80 -12.44 23.33
C ASN A 26 4.28 -12.49 23.53
N PRO A 27 3.61 -13.61 23.20
CA PRO A 27 2.18 -13.74 23.42
C PRO A 27 1.90 -13.54 24.91
N ARG A 28 1.21 -12.45 25.24
CA ARG A 28 0.93 -12.12 26.65
C ARG A 28 0.10 -13.26 27.25
N ARG A 29 0.45 -13.74 28.45
CA ARG A 29 -0.24 -14.84 29.17
C ARG A 29 -1.77 -14.64 29.27
N SER A 30 -2.25 -13.40 29.19
CA SER A 30 -3.68 -13.07 29.18
C SER A 30 -4.44 -13.42 27.89
N TYR A 31 -3.76 -13.76 26.78
CA TYR A 31 -4.39 -14.17 25.52
C TYR A 31 -4.73 -15.67 25.48
N GLN A 32 -4.18 -16.50 26.39
CA GLN A 32 -4.43 -17.95 26.41
C GLN A 32 -5.74 -18.35 27.11
N GLY A 33 -6.45 -17.39 27.73
CA GLY A 33 -7.74 -17.61 28.36
C GLY A 33 -8.91 -17.25 27.46
N GLY A 34 -9.32 -18.16 26.58
CA GLY A 34 -10.65 -18.17 25.95
C GLY A 34 -11.00 -16.99 25.04
N TRP A 35 -10.98 -17.23 23.73
CA TRP A 35 -11.46 -16.35 22.65
C TRP A 35 -12.96 -15.94 22.76
N GLN A 36 -13.66 -16.33 23.82
CA GLN A 36 -15.12 -16.17 24.01
C GLN A 36 -15.53 -15.20 25.12
N GLY A 37 -14.61 -14.51 25.81
CA GLY A 37 -14.96 -13.58 26.89
C GLY A 37 -14.41 -12.17 26.68
N LEU A 38 -15.29 -11.21 26.36
CA LEU A 38 -15.08 -9.75 26.40
C LEU A 38 -14.39 -9.08 25.19
N VAL A 39 -15.21 -8.86 24.15
CA VAL A 39 -15.05 -7.89 23.04
C VAL A 39 -15.03 -6.41 23.51
N SER A 40 -14.82 -6.11 24.80
CA SER A 40 -15.13 -4.77 25.37
C SER A 40 -13.95 -3.93 25.84
N LYS A 41 -12.70 -4.33 25.60
CA LYS A 41 -11.54 -3.43 25.70
C LYS A 41 -10.69 -3.61 24.46
N LYS A 42 -10.87 -2.73 23.47
CA LYS A 42 -9.90 -2.59 22.37
C LYS A 42 -8.51 -2.50 23.02
N ASN A 43 -7.60 -3.38 22.62
CA ASN A 43 -6.34 -3.56 23.34
C ASN A 43 -5.38 -2.41 23.02
N LYS A 44 -5.54 -1.26 23.71
CA LYS A 44 -4.59 -0.13 23.73
C LYS A 44 -3.14 -0.62 23.78
N SER A 45 -2.92 -1.67 24.56
CA SER A 45 -1.59 -2.21 24.81
C SER A 45 -0.93 -2.94 23.64
N ALA A 46 -1.68 -3.42 22.64
CA ALA A 46 -1.12 -3.98 21.41
C ALA A 46 -0.89 -2.93 20.32
N THR A 47 -1.57 -1.79 20.43
CA THR A 47 -1.49 -0.67 19.48
C THR A 47 -0.18 0.10 19.63
N ILE A 48 0.26 0.33 20.87
CA ILE A 48 1.49 1.08 21.17
C ILE A 48 2.74 0.40 20.55
N PRO A 49 3.00 -0.91 20.73
CA PRO A 49 4.17 -1.55 20.15
C PRO A 49 4.23 -1.49 18.62
N LEU A 50 3.09 -1.63 17.94
CA LEU A 50 3.02 -1.54 16.48
C LEU A 50 3.34 -0.13 16.00
N GLU A 51 2.72 0.87 16.62
CA GLU A 51 2.97 2.28 16.29
C GLU A 51 4.44 2.65 16.49
N GLU A 52 5.00 2.34 17.65
CA GLU A 52 6.40 2.60 17.97
C GLU A 52 7.35 1.89 17.00
N ALA A 53 7.02 0.67 16.57
CA ALA A 53 7.82 -0.07 15.60
C ALA A 53 7.78 0.59 14.21
N ILE A 54 6.59 0.96 13.72
CA ILE A 54 6.44 1.64 12.43
C ILE A 54 7.14 3.01 12.46
N GLN A 55 6.98 3.77 13.55
CA GLN A 55 7.66 5.05 13.74
C GLN A 55 9.19 4.89 13.78
N ASP A 56 9.70 3.85 14.44
CA ASP A 56 11.14 3.58 14.48
C ASP A 56 11.72 3.29 13.10
N VAL A 57 11.09 2.40 12.33
CA VAL A 57 11.47 2.10 10.94
C VAL A 57 11.52 3.37 10.11
N ILE A 58 10.47 4.21 10.20
CA ILE A 58 10.39 5.45 9.43
C ILE A 58 11.44 6.46 9.89
N ARG A 59 11.73 6.54 11.19
CA ARG A 59 12.81 7.39 11.70
C ARG A 59 14.17 6.95 11.16
N ARG A 60 14.47 5.64 11.16
CA ARG A 60 15.72 5.09 10.63
C ARG A 60 15.84 5.33 9.12
N CYS A 61 14.77 5.10 8.35
CA CYS A 61 14.75 5.38 6.90
C CYS A 61 14.76 6.88 6.56
N GLY A 62 14.16 7.73 7.39
CA GLY A 62 14.13 9.19 7.23
C GLY A 62 15.51 9.82 7.32
N LYS A 63 16.34 9.35 8.28
CA LYS A 63 17.75 9.76 8.42
C LYS A 63 18.54 9.52 7.14
N ILE A 64 18.30 8.40 6.46
CA ILE A 64 18.95 8.06 5.18
C ILE A 64 18.52 9.02 4.06
N SER A 65 17.28 9.50 4.10
CA SER A 65 16.72 10.37 3.07
C SER A 65 17.00 11.86 3.29
N GLY A 66 17.59 12.24 4.43
CA GLY A 66 17.81 13.63 4.82
C GLY A 66 16.54 14.34 5.29
N ASP A 67 15.45 13.59 5.56
CA ASP A 67 14.24 14.12 6.16
C ASP A 67 14.51 14.41 7.66
N GLN A 68 14.05 15.57 8.16
CA GLN A 68 14.16 15.92 9.58
C GLN A 68 13.52 14.82 10.46
N GLU A 69 14.14 14.51 11.61
CA GLU A 69 13.76 13.38 12.47
C GLU A 69 12.24 13.32 12.75
N GLY A 70 11.58 12.28 12.21
CA GLY A 70 10.17 11.99 12.48
C GLY A 70 9.14 12.63 11.54
N ALA A 71 9.56 13.50 10.60
CA ALA A 71 8.65 14.28 9.76
C ALA A 71 8.44 13.70 8.34
N MET A 72 8.78 12.43 8.08
CA MET A 72 8.60 11.85 6.74
C MET A 72 7.11 11.82 6.38
N THR A 73 6.69 12.72 5.50
CA THR A 73 5.33 12.75 4.97
C THR A 73 5.12 11.62 3.96
N PHE A 74 3.90 11.10 3.88
CA PHE A 74 3.56 10.05 2.92
C PHE A 74 3.63 10.54 1.47
N LYS A 75 3.48 11.84 1.24
CA LYS A 75 3.63 12.47 -0.08
C LYS A 75 4.97 12.08 -0.72
N SER A 76 4.93 11.59 -1.96
CA SER A 76 6.11 11.19 -2.70
C SER A 76 6.80 12.44 -3.27
N PRO A 77 8.11 12.60 -3.05
CA PRO A 77 8.94 13.50 -3.83
C PRO A 77 8.85 13.25 -5.33
N THR A 78 9.12 14.28 -6.13
CA THR A 78 9.25 14.16 -7.59
C THR A 78 10.31 13.13 -7.95
N GLY A 79 10.04 12.30 -8.97
CA GLY A 79 10.95 11.24 -9.42
C GLY A 79 10.86 9.92 -8.65
N LEU A 80 10.11 9.86 -7.54
CA LEU A 80 9.80 8.61 -6.86
C LEU A 80 8.45 8.02 -7.31
N CYS A 81 8.24 6.75 -7.01
CA CYS A 81 6.97 6.08 -7.30
C CYS A 81 5.82 6.77 -6.58
N ARG A 82 4.71 6.95 -7.30
CA ARG A 82 3.40 7.26 -6.73
C ARG A 82 2.92 6.03 -5.96
N ALA A 83 2.33 6.25 -4.79
CA ALA A 83 1.82 5.21 -3.92
C ALA A 83 0.36 5.48 -3.57
N ILE A 84 -0.40 4.39 -3.46
CA ILE A 84 -1.76 4.37 -2.93
C ILE A 84 -1.77 3.34 -1.81
N VAL A 85 -2.40 3.67 -0.70
CA VAL A 85 -2.64 2.77 0.43
C VAL A 85 -4.14 2.81 0.72
N LEU A 86 -4.75 1.65 0.93
CA LEU A 86 -6.15 1.55 1.30
C LEU A 86 -6.29 1.48 2.82
N ALA A 87 -7.28 2.18 3.36
CA ALA A 87 -7.71 2.09 4.74
C ALA A 87 -9.24 2.00 4.78
N GLY A 88 -9.83 1.38 5.80
CA GLY A 88 -11.23 1.50 6.14
C GLY A 88 -11.49 2.75 7.01
N ARG A 89 -12.61 3.42 6.79
CA ARG A 89 -13.15 4.52 7.59
C ARG A 89 -14.57 4.18 7.99
N GLU A 90 -14.85 4.23 9.27
CA GLU A 90 -16.22 4.09 9.79
C GLU A 90 -16.99 5.38 9.51
N VAL A 91 -18.17 5.27 8.87
CA VAL A 91 -19.05 6.40 8.61
C VAL A 91 -20.37 6.12 9.31
N ALA A 92 -20.78 7.04 10.20
CA ALA A 92 -22.09 6.98 10.81
C ALA A 92 -23.16 7.19 9.72
N SER A 93 -24.05 6.21 9.55
CA SER A 93 -25.26 6.41 8.75
C SER A 93 -26.16 7.35 9.57
N GLY A 94 -26.57 8.48 8.99
CA GLY A 94 -27.10 9.66 9.68
C GLY A 94 -28.48 9.53 10.36
N GLY A 95 -28.78 8.43 11.05
CA GLY A 95 -29.98 8.24 11.86
C GLY A 95 -29.68 7.63 13.23
N GLU A 96 -30.44 8.02 14.25
CA GLU A 96 -30.38 7.38 15.58
C GLU A 96 -30.62 5.87 15.45
N GLY A 97 -29.68 5.07 15.95
CA GLY A 97 -29.75 3.61 15.93
C GLY A 97 -29.29 2.92 14.63
N GLN A 98 -28.74 3.65 13.65
CA GLN A 98 -28.29 3.03 12.40
C GLN A 98 -26.89 2.40 12.46
N ALA A 99 -26.70 1.37 11.63
CA ALA A 99 -25.45 0.64 11.48
C ALA A 99 -24.30 1.54 10.99
N VAL A 100 -23.12 1.37 11.60
CA VAL A 100 -21.86 1.96 11.15
C VAL A 100 -21.40 1.22 9.90
N MET A 101 -21.32 1.92 8.76
CA MET A 101 -20.80 1.34 7.52
C MET A 101 -19.30 1.64 7.37
N GLU A 102 -18.55 0.63 6.94
CA GLU A 102 -17.14 0.79 6.61
C GLU A 102 -17.00 1.25 5.16
N THR A 103 -16.23 2.31 4.97
CA THR A 103 -15.91 2.86 3.66
C THR A 103 -14.38 2.88 3.47
N LEU A 104 -13.89 2.30 2.37
CA LEU A 104 -12.52 2.47 1.90
C LEU A 104 -12.10 3.94 1.82
N PHE A 105 -10.84 4.22 2.07
CA PHE A 105 -10.22 5.52 2.00
C PHE A 105 -8.89 5.34 1.26
N LEU A 106 -8.67 6.15 0.20
CA LEU A 106 -7.50 6.00 -0.67
C LEU A 106 -6.42 7.00 -0.25
N LEU A 107 -5.49 6.58 0.59
CA LEU A 107 -4.34 7.40 0.96
C LEU A 107 -3.40 7.52 -0.24
N ARG A 108 -3.21 8.72 -0.79
CA ARG A 108 -2.38 8.96 -2.00
C ARG A 108 -1.12 9.71 -1.65
N SER A 109 0.01 9.30 -2.22
CA SER A 109 1.25 10.05 -2.10
C SER A 109 1.38 11.21 -3.11
N TYR A 110 0.34 11.46 -3.91
CA TYR A 110 0.33 12.43 -5.00
C TYR A 110 -1.04 13.08 -5.11
N ASN A 111 -1.09 14.26 -5.73
CA ASN A 111 -2.35 14.93 -6.02
C ASN A 111 -3.01 14.29 -7.25
N ASN A 112 -4.30 14.03 -7.17
CA ASN A 112 -5.14 13.67 -8.31
C ASN A 112 -6.13 14.79 -8.59
N PHE A 113 -5.81 15.60 -9.61
CA PHE A 113 -6.65 16.70 -10.09
C PHE A 113 -7.61 16.28 -11.21
N ALA A 114 -7.82 14.99 -11.43
CA ALA A 114 -8.81 14.53 -12.39
C ALA A 114 -10.17 15.17 -12.04
N PRO A 115 -10.92 15.66 -13.04
CA PRO A 115 -12.22 16.29 -12.79
C PRO A 115 -13.10 15.33 -12.00
N PRO A 116 -13.86 15.83 -11.00
CA PRO A 116 -14.77 14.98 -10.27
C PRO A 116 -15.71 14.26 -11.24
N PRO A 117 -16.08 13.00 -10.96
CA PRO A 117 -17.11 12.34 -11.75
C PRO A 117 -18.38 13.20 -11.73
N SER A 118 -19.12 13.22 -12.83
CA SER A 118 -20.38 13.96 -12.91
C SER A 118 -21.33 13.59 -11.76
N GLU A 119 -22.21 14.52 -11.35
CA GLU A 119 -23.20 14.29 -10.28
C GLU A 119 -24.04 13.02 -10.50
N ALA A 120 -24.37 12.70 -11.75
CA ALA A 120 -25.07 11.48 -12.11
C ALA A 120 -24.29 10.21 -11.73
N ARG A 121 -22.96 10.25 -11.75
CA ARG A 121 -22.14 9.16 -11.22
C ARG A 121 -22.17 9.17 -9.71
N LEU A 122 -21.97 10.31 -9.02
CA LEU A 122 -21.92 10.44 -7.55
C LEU A 122 -23.08 9.71 -6.83
N ASN A 123 -24.24 9.64 -7.47
CA ASN A 123 -25.45 9.01 -6.94
C ASN A 123 -25.64 7.53 -7.33
N ALA A 124 -24.77 6.95 -8.16
CA ALA A 124 -24.89 5.56 -8.57
C ALA A 124 -24.55 4.61 -7.40
N ILE A 125 -25.30 3.52 -7.23
CA ILE A 125 -25.10 2.53 -6.15
C ILE A 125 -24.53 1.24 -6.75
N SER A 126 -23.51 0.69 -6.10
CA SER A 126 -22.80 -0.50 -6.56
C SER A 126 -23.74 -1.68 -6.41
N PRO A 127 -24.16 -2.36 -7.49
CA PRO A 127 -25.06 -3.50 -7.39
C PRO A 127 -24.44 -4.69 -6.64
N LEU A 128 -23.09 -4.74 -6.53
CA LEU A 128 -22.34 -5.77 -5.80
C LEU A 128 -22.20 -5.50 -4.30
N THR A 129 -22.22 -4.25 -3.86
CA THR A 129 -21.90 -3.89 -2.46
C THR A 129 -22.98 -3.06 -1.77
N GLY A 130 -24.00 -2.58 -2.50
CA GLY A 130 -25.01 -1.66 -1.97
C GLY A 130 -24.46 -0.28 -1.58
N ALA A 131 -23.15 -0.05 -1.70
CA ALA A 131 -22.50 1.21 -1.39
C ALA A 131 -22.56 2.17 -2.58
N SER A 132 -22.64 3.49 -2.33
CA SER A 132 -22.45 4.49 -3.38
C SER A 132 -21.15 4.23 -4.15
N ILE A 133 -21.26 4.15 -5.48
CA ILE A 133 -20.19 3.90 -6.46
C ILE A 133 -19.19 5.05 -6.47
N ALA A 134 -19.59 6.26 -6.06
CA ALA A 134 -19.10 7.39 -6.82
C ALA A 134 -18.68 8.64 -6.09
N ALA A 135 -18.69 8.70 -4.77
CA ALA A 135 -17.74 9.62 -4.14
C ALA A 135 -16.35 8.98 -4.27
N PRO A 136 -15.42 9.53 -5.05
CA PRO A 136 -14.05 9.07 -4.95
C PRO A 136 -13.61 9.52 -3.56
N ARG A 137 -13.20 8.58 -2.73
CA ARG A 137 -13.32 8.68 -1.26
C ARG A 137 -12.35 9.67 -0.59
N ASN A 138 -11.79 10.59 -1.38
CA ASN A 138 -10.97 11.76 -1.07
C ASN A 138 -10.33 12.27 -2.38
N LEU A 139 -11.13 12.83 -3.30
CA LEU A 139 -10.59 13.48 -4.51
C LEU A 139 -9.67 14.65 -4.17
N GLY A 140 -8.71 14.93 -5.07
CA GLY A 140 -7.90 16.14 -5.01
C GLY A 140 -6.51 15.89 -4.44
N GLN A 141 -6.19 16.58 -3.35
CA GLN A 141 -4.83 16.68 -2.84
C GLN A 141 -4.35 15.34 -2.26
N GLY A 142 -3.09 15.02 -2.53
CA GLY A 142 -2.41 13.91 -1.90
C GLY A 142 -2.42 14.06 -0.37
N THR A 143 -2.41 12.92 0.31
CA THR A 143 -2.46 12.85 1.76
C THR A 143 -1.26 13.56 2.38
N SER A 144 -1.52 14.43 3.36
CA SER A 144 -0.50 15.14 4.14
C SER A 144 -0.06 14.39 5.39
N PHE A 145 -0.65 13.23 5.69
CA PHE A 145 -0.29 12.40 6.84
C PHE A 145 1.18 11.98 6.80
N ALA A 146 1.73 11.78 7.98
CA ALA A 146 3.03 11.16 8.15
C ALA A 146 2.97 9.72 7.60
N ALA A 147 4.11 9.25 7.08
CA ALA A 147 4.22 7.91 6.53
C ALA A 147 3.86 6.83 7.56
N TRP A 148 4.07 7.10 8.86
CA TRP A 148 3.80 6.14 9.94
C TRP A 148 2.31 6.02 10.23
N GLU A 149 1.56 7.13 10.14
CA GLU A 149 0.10 7.13 10.26
C GLU A 149 -0.52 6.32 9.11
N VAL A 150 0.01 6.50 7.90
CA VAL A 150 -0.44 5.72 6.72
C VAL A 150 -0.10 4.24 6.88
N GLY A 151 1.10 3.92 7.36
CA GLY A 151 1.50 2.54 7.66
C GLY A 151 0.59 1.89 8.70
N ARG A 152 0.36 2.57 9.83
CA ARG A 152 -0.53 2.10 10.90
C ARG A 152 -1.96 1.94 10.43
N ALA A 153 -2.49 2.90 9.65
CA ALA A 153 -3.84 2.81 9.09
C ALA A 153 -4.00 1.56 8.22
N ALA A 154 -3.00 1.22 7.40
CA ALA A 154 -3.05 0.06 6.52
C ALA A 154 -2.97 -1.29 7.23
N THR A 155 -2.37 -1.34 8.42
CA THR A 155 -2.11 -2.60 9.14
C THR A 155 -3.00 -2.78 10.37
N ALA A 156 -3.78 -1.77 10.76
CA ALA A 156 -4.62 -1.78 11.95
C ALA A 156 -5.89 -2.63 11.74
N ALA A 157 -5.73 -3.95 11.70
CA ALA A 157 -6.83 -4.91 11.70
C ALA A 157 -7.87 -4.58 12.79
N ARG A 158 -9.15 -4.51 12.39
CA ARG A 158 -10.28 -3.97 13.18
C ARG A 158 -10.40 -4.55 14.59
N PHE A 159 -10.07 -5.83 14.77
CA PHE A 159 -10.23 -6.55 16.04
C PHE A 159 -8.95 -6.61 16.87
N VAL A 160 -7.82 -6.18 16.30
CA VAL A 160 -6.49 -6.28 16.93
C VAL A 160 -6.02 -4.92 17.45
N PHE A 161 -6.31 -3.84 16.72
CA PHE A 161 -5.74 -2.52 16.98
C PHE A 161 -6.80 -1.45 17.21
N GLU A 162 -6.45 -0.47 18.03
CA GLU A 162 -7.26 0.74 18.15
C GLU A 162 -7.12 1.62 16.89
N PRO A 163 -8.21 2.29 16.50
CA PRO A 163 -8.22 3.18 15.35
C PRO A 163 -7.28 4.35 15.61
N LEU A 164 -6.73 4.93 14.54
CA LEU A 164 -6.06 6.22 14.65
C LEU A 164 -7.07 7.33 15.02
N GLU A 165 -6.58 8.45 15.53
CA GLU A 165 -7.40 9.65 15.79
C GLU A 165 -8.10 10.17 14.52
N ILE A 166 -7.51 9.90 13.34
CA ILE A 166 -8.10 10.17 12.03
C ILE A 166 -9.19 9.16 11.60
N GLU A 167 -9.61 8.27 12.51
CA GLU A 167 -10.66 7.24 12.35
C GLU A 167 -10.42 6.24 11.21
N LEU A 168 -9.16 6.10 10.77
CA LEU A 168 -8.75 5.13 9.75
C LEU A 168 -8.27 3.82 10.38
N ARG A 169 -8.53 2.71 9.69
CA ARG A 169 -8.19 1.32 10.06
C ARG A 169 -7.83 0.50 8.83
N ASP A 170 -7.45 -0.76 9.00
CA ASP A 170 -7.18 -1.66 7.87
C ASP A 170 -8.46 -1.87 7.03
N ALA A 171 -8.30 -1.91 5.71
CA ALA A 171 -9.37 -2.05 4.74
C ALA A 171 -9.86 -3.52 4.66
N THR A 172 -10.68 -3.92 5.62
CA THR A 172 -11.17 -5.31 5.71
C THR A 172 -12.05 -5.71 4.53
N ILE A 173 -12.71 -4.74 3.92
CA ILE A 173 -13.61 -4.91 2.77
C ILE A 173 -12.90 -4.92 1.41
N ALA A 174 -11.59 -4.66 1.35
CA ALA A 174 -10.80 -4.71 0.11
C ALA A 174 -9.41 -5.33 0.35
N THR A 175 -9.37 -6.66 0.27
CA THR A 175 -8.17 -7.47 0.52
C THR A 175 -7.15 -7.41 -0.62
N ASN A 176 -7.58 -6.98 -1.82
CA ASN A 176 -6.72 -6.76 -2.98
C ASN A 176 -6.92 -5.32 -3.49
N PRO A 177 -5.92 -4.43 -3.35
CA PRO A 177 -6.09 -3.02 -3.72
C PRO A 177 -6.16 -2.78 -5.22
N ALA A 178 -5.89 -3.80 -6.05
CA ALA A 178 -5.69 -3.64 -7.47
C ALA A 178 -6.93 -3.13 -8.22
N GLU A 179 -8.16 -3.48 -7.80
CA GLU A 179 -9.38 -2.93 -8.40
C GLU A 179 -9.53 -1.43 -8.11
N GLU A 180 -9.21 -0.97 -6.89
CA GLU A 180 -9.24 0.45 -6.54
C GLU A 180 -8.14 1.23 -7.26
N VAL A 181 -6.95 0.63 -7.39
CA VAL A 181 -5.86 1.21 -8.20
C VAL A 181 -6.26 1.31 -9.67
N LYS A 182 -6.98 0.32 -10.22
CA LYS A 182 -7.52 0.36 -11.58
C LYS A 182 -8.52 1.49 -11.77
N LYS A 183 -9.46 1.67 -10.83
CA LYS A 183 -10.41 2.80 -10.85
C LYS A 183 -9.68 4.15 -10.81
N GLU A 184 -8.69 4.27 -9.93
CA GLU A 184 -7.87 5.47 -9.81
C GLU A 184 -7.10 5.78 -11.10
N LEU A 185 -6.47 4.77 -11.70
CA LEU A 185 -5.71 4.93 -12.93
C LEU A 185 -6.61 5.26 -14.13
N ARG A 186 -7.82 4.71 -14.21
CA ARG A 186 -8.80 5.12 -15.23
C ARG A 186 -9.12 6.61 -15.13
N ASN A 187 -9.23 7.15 -13.92
CA ASN A 187 -9.47 8.58 -13.73
C ASN A 187 -8.25 9.42 -14.15
N ILE A 188 -7.03 9.01 -13.76
CA ILE A 188 -5.79 9.71 -14.10
C ILE A 188 -5.51 9.68 -15.61
N LEU A 189 -5.79 8.55 -16.26
CA LEU A 189 -5.43 8.33 -17.66
C LEU A 189 -6.53 8.74 -18.63
N ARG A 190 -7.72 9.13 -18.15
CA ARG A 190 -8.89 9.46 -18.98
C ARG A 190 -8.59 10.50 -20.06
N GLU A 191 -7.77 11.49 -19.72
CA GLU A 191 -7.42 12.62 -20.58
C GLU A 191 -5.98 12.52 -21.11
N SER A 192 -5.32 11.37 -20.93
CA SER A 192 -3.96 11.17 -21.37
C SER A 192 -3.88 10.10 -22.46
N ASP A 193 -3.04 10.32 -23.46
CA ASP A 193 -2.67 9.27 -24.43
C ASP A 193 -1.78 8.17 -23.82
N LYS A 194 -1.50 8.25 -22.52
CA LYS A 194 -0.66 7.29 -21.81
C LYS A 194 -1.45 6.02 -21.54
N LYS A 195 -0.83 4.89 -21.88
CA LYS A 195 -1.36 3.55 -21.58
C LYS A 195 -0.49 2.86 -20.53
N ILE A 196 -1.12 2.03 -19.72
CA ILE A 196 -0.39 1.14 -18.80
C ILE A 196 0.23 0.04 -19.65
N ARG A 197 1.55 -0.09 -19.56
CA ARG A 197 2.28 -1.12 -20.31
C ARG A 197 2.37 -2.45 -19.57
N THR A 198 2.47 -2.38 -18.25
CA THR A 198 2.70 -3.55 -17.40
C THR A 198 1.94 -3.40 -16.10
N TRP A 199 1.25 -4.47 -15.70
CA TRP A 199 0.60 -4.59 -14.41
C TRP A 199 1.21 -5.76 -13.65
N VAL A 200 1.57 -5.54 -12.38
CA VAL A 200 2.10 -6.58 -11.50
C VAL A 200 1.26 -6.63 -10.24
N SER A 201 0.69 -7.79 -9.94
CA SER A 201 -0.09 -8.05 -8.73
C SER A 201 0.57 -9.18 -7.94
N ILE A 202 0.90 -8.90 -6.68
CA ILE A 202 1.56 -9.84 -5.77
C ILE A 202 0.57 -10.12 -4.62
N GLY A 203 0.19 -11.38 -4.47
CA GLY A 203 -0.69 -11.84 -3.40
C GLY A 203 0.09 -12.53 -2.29
N THR A 204 -0.51 -12.58 -1.10
CA THR A 204 0.05 -13.24 0.09
C THR A 204 -0.53 -14.64 0.31
N THR A 205 -1.00 -15.32 -0.75
CA THR A 205 -1.58 -16.68 -0.69
C THR A 205 -2.67 -16.81 0.38
N ARG A 206 -3.87 -16.28 0.11
CA ARG A 206 -5.00 -16.40 1.04
C ARG A 206 -5.79 -17.70 0.80
N PRO A 207 -6.30 -18.33 1.87
CA PRO A 207 -7.25 -19.41 1.72
C PRO A 207 -8.56 -18.91 1.08
N SER A 208 -9.07 -19.65 0.10
CA SER A 208 -10.20 -19.26 -0.77
C SER A 208 -11.59 -19.33 -0.11
N GLU A 209 -11.69 -19.43 1.21
CA GLU A 209 -12.94 -19.79 1.90
C GLU A 209 -13.81 -18.61 2.36
N THR A 210 -13.37 -17.35 2.22
CA THR A 210 -14.22 -16.21 2.60
C THR A 210 -15.24 -15.87 1.50
N HIS A 211 -16.49 -16.27 1.72
CA HIS A 211 -17.69 -16.16 0.86
C HIS A 211 -18.14 -14.75 0.41
N ILE A 212 -17.39 -13.68 0.68
CA ILE A 212 -17.75 -12.34 0.20
C ILE A 212 -17.13 -12.14 -1.18
N GLN A 213 -17.95 -12.22 -2.23
CA GLN A 213 -17.53 -12.16 -3.63
C GLN A 213 -16.70 -10.91 -3.99
N SER A 214 -16.93 -9.77 -3.32
CA SER A 214 -16.15 -8.54 -3.53
C SER A 214 -14.74 -8.57 -2.91
N SER A 215 -14.49 -9.50 -1.99
CA SER A 215 -13.20 -9.70 -1.34
C SER A 215 -12.43 -10.90 -1.92
N ASP A 216 -13.00 -11.57 -2.94
CA ASP A 216 -12.36 -12.67 -3.65
C ASP A 216 -11.22 -12.14 -4.54
N PRO A 217 -9.95 -12.45 -4.23
CA PRO A 217 -8.82 -12.02 -5.05
C PRO A 217 -8.87 -12.59 -6.47
N GLU A 218 -9.57 -13.72 -6.70
CA GLU A 218 -9.75 -14.30 -8.04
C GLU A 218 -10.73 -13.49 -8.89
N PHE A 219 -11.79 -12.94 -8.30
CA PHE A 219 -12.68 -12.01 -9.01
C PHE A 219 -11.91 -10.77 -9.47
N VAL A 220 -11.14 -10.16 -8.56
CA VAL A 220 -10.29 -9.00 -8.90
C VAL A 220 -9.26 -9.37 -9.97
N HIS A 221 -8.69 -10.57 -9.89
CA HIS A 221 -7.76 -11.05 -10.91
C HIS A 221 -8.36 -11.08 -12.32
N ARG A 222 -9.55 -11.68 -12.48
CA ARG A 222 -10.24 -11.76 -13.78
C ARG A 222 -10.59 -10.37 -14.31
N SER A 223 -11.11 -9.50 -13.44
CA SER A 223 -11.41 -8.10 -13.76
C SER A 223 -10.18 -7.34 -14.26
N LEU A 224 -9.00 -7.60 -13.69
CA LEU A 224 -7.74 -6.97 -14.12
C LEU A 224 -7.22 -7.56 -15.40
N GLU A 225 -7.30 -8.87 -15.60
CA GLU A 225 -6.86 -9.53 -16.82
C GLU A 225 -7.63 -9.02 -18.05
N GLU A 226 -8.96 -8.89 -17.93
CA GLU A 226 -9.81 -8.31 -18.97
C GLU A 226 -9.43 -6.84 -19.26
N TRP A 227 -9.25 -6.04 -18.21
CA TRP A 227 -8.95 -4.62 -18.39
C TRP A 227 -7.52 -4.34 -18.86
N ALA A 228 -6.58 -5.20 -18.47
CA ALA A 228 -5.19 -5.13 -18.84
C ALA A 228 -4.91 -5.89 -20.16
N SER A 229 -5.91 -6.13 -21.01
CA SER A 229 -5.76 -6.84 -22.29
C SER A 229 -4.71 -6.20 -23.21
N ASP A 230 -4.61 -4.86 -23.18
CA ASP A 230 -3.58 -4.09 -23.90
C ASP A 230 -2.23 -4.00 -23.15
N ALA A 231 -2.17 -4.48 -21.91
CA ALA A 231 -1.00 -4.45 -21.06
C ALA A 231 -0.44 -5.86 -20.83
N ARG A 232 0.81 -5.96 -20.38
CA ARG A 232 1.35 -7.23 -19.87
C ARG A 232 0.98 -7.36 -18.41
N TYR A 233 0.16 -8.35 -18.08
CA TYR A 233 -0.26 -8.59 -16.71
C TYR A 233 0.46 -9.79 -16.09
N PHE A 234 1.13 -9.54 -14.98
CA PHE A 234 1.79 -10.56 -14.16
C PHE A 234 1.08 -10.66 -12.81
N ARG A 235 0.56 -11.86 -12.51
CA ARG A 235 0.07 -12.22 -11.18
C ARG A 235 1.01 -13.22 -10.53
N PHE A 236 1.47 -12.90 -9.33
CA PHE A 236 2.25 -13.76 -8.46
C PHE A 236 1.44 -14.06 -7.20
N ASN A 237 0.78 -15.20 -7.18
CA ASN A 237 0.00 -15.69 -6.05
C ASN A 237 0.11 -17.21 -6.06
N GLY A 238 0.41 -17.82 -4.92
CA GLY A 238 0.45 -19.28 -4.80
C GLY A 238 -0.94 -19.89 -5.02
N PRO A 239 -1.04 -21.03 -5.73
CA PRO A 239 -2.31 -21.64 -6.12
C PRO A 239 -2.99 -22.41 -4.98
N ASN A 240 -2.27 -22.75 -3.93
CA ASN A 240 -2.79 -23.62 -2.88
C ASN A 240 -3.51 -22.79 -1.82
N GLY A 241 -4.84 -22.88 -1.80
CA GLY A 241 -5.67 -22.41 -0.70
C GLY A 241 -5.49 -23.24 0.58
N PRO A 242 -6.48 -23.27 1.50
CA PRO A 242 -6.35 -23.71 2.90
C PRO A 242 -5.90 -25.16 3.14
N ARG A 243 -5.72 -25.96 2.08
CA ARG A 243 -5.31 -27.37 2.18
C ARG A 243 -3.79 -27.57 2.13
N ASP A 244 -3.02 -26.51 1.89
CA ASP A 244 -1.57 -26.59 2.04
C ASP A 244 -1.22 -26.57 3.52
N GLN A 245 -0.57 -27.63 4.01
CA GLN A 245 -0.02 -27.67 5.37
C GLN A 245 1.01 -26.53 5.64
N ASN A 246 1.46 -25.86 4.58
CA ASN A 246 2.35 -24.70 4.67
C ASN A 246 1.62 -23.35 4.73
N VAL A 247 0.28 -23.30 4.87
CA VAL A 247 -0.42 -22.02 5.09
C VAL A 247 0.04 -21.41 6.42
N VAL A 248 0.62 -20.21 6.33
CA VAL A 248 1.05 -19.43 7.49
C VAL A 248 -0.10 -18.51 7.90
N GLU A 249 -0.59 -18.66 9.12
CA GLU A 249 -1.61 -17.75 9.65
C GLU A 249 -1.04 -16.34 9.82
N MET A 250 -1.85 -15.30 9.62
CA MET A 250 -1.39 -13.90 9.61
C MET A 250 -0.69 -13.48 10.93
N SER A 251 -1.08 -14.08 12.05
CA SER A 251 -0.51 -13.86 13.38
C SER A 251 0.37 -15.02 13.87
N GLU A 252 0.69 -16.00 13.01
CA GLU A 252 1.60 -17.08 13.36
C GLU A 252 3.00 -16.50 13.59
N TRP A 253 3.59 -16.82 14.75
CA TRP A 253 4.97 -16.43 15.04
C TRP A 253 5.61 -17.40 16.03
N TRP A 254 6.27 -18.41 15.50
CA TRP A 254 6.78 -19.55 16.27
C TRP A 254 8.24 -19.87 15.93
N PRO A 255 9.07 -20.26 16.92
CA PRO A 255 8.77 -20.24 18.35
C PRO A 255 8.63 -18.80 18.87
N PRO A 256 7.95 -18.60 20.02
CA PRO A 256 7.75 -17.27 20.56
C PRO A 256 9.11 -16.62 20.84
N GLY A 257 9.29 -15.41 20.32
CA GLY A 257 10.46 -14.56 20.53
C GLY A 257 11.52 -14.66 19.43
N SER A 258 11.39 -15.61 18.50
CA SER A 258 12.27 -15.68 17.32
C SER A 258 11.53 -15.82 16.00
N GLY A 259 10.33 -16.42 15.98
CA GLY A 259 9.57 -16.64 14.76
C GLY A 259 10.25 -17.52 13.71
N THR A 260 11.34 -18.20 14.05
CA THR A 260 12.22 -18.86 13.08
C THR A 260 11.50 -19.96 12.30
N GLN A 261 10.63 -20.75 12.93
CA GLN A 261 9.84 -21.77 12.23
C GLN A 261 8.79 -21.14 11.31
N THR A 262 8.16 -20.04 11.73
CA THR A 262 7.24 -19.30 10.87
C THR A 262 7.96 -18.75 9.63
N MET A 263 9.14 -18.17 9.80
CA MET A 263 9.95 -17.66 8.68
C MET A 263 10.40 -18.80 7.75
N GLU A 264 10.90 -19.91 8.30
CA GLU A 264 11.26 -21.11 7.52
C GLU A 264 10.07 -21.65 6.73
N LYS A 265 8.87 -21.63 7.31
CA LYS A 265 7.63 -22.04 6.64
C LYS A 265 7.26 -21.10 5.49
N MET A 266 7.41 -19.77 5.68
CA MET A 266 7.24 -18.79 4.59
C MET A 266 8.25 -18.98 3.46
N ASP A 267 9.53 -19.18 3.80
CA ASP A 267 10.60 -19.42 2.83
C ASP A 267 10.36 -20.72 2.05
N THR A 268 9.95 -21.78 2.75
CA THR A 268 9.58 -23.06 2.13
C THR A 268 8.38 -22.91 1.20
N ALA A 269 7.34 -22.17 1.62
CA ALA A 269 6.18 -21.90 0.78
C ALA A 269 6.56 -21.11 -0.49
N PHE A 270 7.42 -20.10 -0.37
CA PHE A 270 7.93 -19.35 -1.52
C PHE A 270 8.81 -20.22 -2.44
N ALA A 271 9.70 -21.04 -1.88
CA ALA A 271 10.52 -21.96 -2.65
C ALA A 271 9.65 -22.95 -3.46
N ASN A 272 8.63 -23.52 -2.82
CA ASN A 272 7.66 -24.40 -3.47
C ASN A 272 6.88 -23.68 -4.57
N TYR A 273 6.47 -22.43 -4.34
CA TYR A 273 5.86 -21.59 -5.38
C TYR A 273 6.79 -21.41 -6.58
N MET A 274 8.08 -21.14 -6.35
CA MET A 274 9.06 -20.94 -7.41
C MET A 274 9.40 -22.23 -8.19
N LEU A 275 9.26 -23.40 -7.57
CA LEU A 275 9.43 -24.71 -8.21
C LEU A 275 8.29 -25.09 -9.15
N GLN A 276 7.13 -24.43 -9.06
CA GLN A 276 6.02 -24.72 -9.97
C GLN A 276 6.38 -24.36 -11.42
N PRO A 277 6.00 -25.20 -12.40
CA PRO A 277 6.32 -24.96 -13.80
C PRO A 277 5.88 -23.57 -14.26
N GLY A 278 6.82 -22.82 -14.84
CA GLY A 278 6.56 -21.51 -15.43
C GLY A 278 6.66 -20.31 -14.48
N ASN A 279 6.59 -20.47 -13.16
CA ASN A 279 6.63 -19.33 -12.22
C ASN A 279 7.96 -18.58 -12.27
N HIS A 280 9.08 -19.30 -12.27
CA HIS A 280 10.40 -18.70 -12.40
C HIS A 280 10.59 -17.98 -13.75
N THR A 281 10.13 -18.58 -14.85
CA THR A 281 10.16 -17.95 -16.19
C THR A 281 9.32 -16.67 -16.20
N LYS A 282 8.09 -16.73 -15.69
CA LYS A 282 7.18 -15.59 -15.58
C LYS A 282 7.77 -14.45 -14.74
N LEU A 283 8.45 -14.77 -13.63
CA LEU A 283 9.12 -13.77 -12.79
C LEU A 283 10.28 -13.10 -13.54
N ARG A 284 11.09 -13.89 -14.26
CA ARG A 284 12.19 -13.39 -15.08
C ARG A 284 11.70 -12.48 -16.21
N GLU A 285 10.65 -12.88 -16.91
CA GLU A 285 10.02 -12.08 -17.97
C GLU A 285 9.48 -10.76 -17.42
N CYS A 286 8.79 -10.80 -16.26
CA CYS A 286 8.34 -9.61 -15.57
C CYS A 286 9.50 -8.68 -15.24
N ALA A 287 10.58 -9.20 -14.66
CA ALA A 287 11.76 -8.40 -14.31
C ALA A 287 12.41 -7.77 -15.54
N GLN A 288 12.58 -8.53 -16.63
CA GLN A 288 13.12 -8.04 -17.90
C GLN A 288 12.28 -6.89 -18.46
N LEU A 289 10.95 -7.06 -18.49
CA LEU A 289 10.03 -6.05 -18.99
C LEU A 289 10.06 -4.78 -18.12
N LEU A 290 10.13 -4.91 -16.79
CA LEU A 290 10.24 -3.76 -15.89
C LEU A 290 11.55 -2.98 -16.11
N VAL A 291 12.67 -3.68 -16.30
CA VAL A 291 13.97 -3.08 -16.62
C VAL A 291 13.92 -2.38 -17.98
N GLU A 292 13.35 -3.03 -18.99
CA GLU A 292 13.17 -2.47 -20.32
C GLU A 292 12.32 -1.19 -20.30
N CYS A 293 11.19 -1.20 -19.58
CA CYS A 293 10.33 -0.04 -19.36
C CYS A 293 11.08 1.11 -18.66
N ARG A 294 11.93 0.81 -17.67
CA ARG A 294 12.76 1.82 -17.00
C ARG A 294 13.81 2.42 -17.96
N ARG A 295 14.48 1.59 -18.75
CA ARG A 295 15.49 2.03 -19.73
C ARG A 295 14.86 2.94 -20.78
N ARG A 296 13.72 2.56 -21.37
CA ARG A 296 12.97 3.40 -22.32
C ARG A 296 12.60 4.76 -21.75
N ARG A 297 12.05 4.79 -20.53
CA ARG A 297 11.72 6.07 -19.86
C ARG A 297 12.97 6.96 -19.71
N THR A 298 14.12 6.37 -19.43
CA THR A 298 15.37 7.13 -19.25
C THR A 298 15.87 7.70 -20.59
N THR A 299 15.72 6.96 -21.69
CA THR A 299 16.12 7.43 -23.04
C THR A 299 15.15 8.45 -23.59
N GLU A 300 13.83 8.23 -23.45
CA GLU A 300 12.78 9.14 -23.95
C GLU A 300 12.68 10.42 -23.11
N SER A 301 12.86 10.33 -21.78
CA SER A 301 12.86 11.53 -20.95
C SER A 301 14.07 12.41 -21.24
N ARG A 302 15.24 11.83 -21.59
CA ARG A 302 16.41 12.62 -21.99
C ARG A 302 16.16 13.54 -23.19
N SER A 303 15.25 13.16 -24.10
CA SER A 303 14.80 14.04 -25.20
C SER A 303 13.70 15.03 -24.80
N HIS A 304 13.00 14.83 -23.68
CA HIS A 304 11.91 15.71 -23.21
C HIS A 304 12.38 16.69 -22.11
N TRP A 305 13.49 16.42 -21.41
CA TRP A 305 14.10 17.35 -20.44
C TRP A 305 14.75 18.57 -21.10
N ASP A 306 14.65 18.71 -22.42
CA ASP A 306 15.02 19.93 -23.14
C ASP A 306 13.86 20.97 -23.02
N TRP A 307 14.04 21.89 -22.06
CA TRP A 307 13.59 23.29 -22.04
C TRP A 307 12.26 23.75 -21.39
N ASP A 308 11.15 23.01 -21.37
CA ASP A 308 9.86 23.62 -20.93
C ASP A 308 9.57 23.61 -19.42
N GLU A 309 10.00 22.59 -18.66
CA GLU A 309 9.73 22.55 -17.21
C GLU A 309 10.60 23.52 -16.39
N MET A 310 11.70 24.05 -16.95
CA MET A 310 12.51 25.09 -16.30
C MET A 310 11.94 26.50 -16.49
N ARG A 311 11.07 26.76 -17.47
CA ARG A 311 10.56 28.12 -17.75
C ARG A 311 9.34 28.53 -16.92
N HIS A 312 8.68 27.60 -16.25
CA HIS A 312 7.50 27.91 -15.43
C HIS A 312 7.73 27.79 -13.91
N GLY A 313 8.97 27.52 -13.50
CA GLY A 313 9.37 27.50 -12.09
C GLY A 313 10.05 28.78 -11.58
N THR A 314 10.31 29.78 -12.42
CA THR A 314 10.95 31.05 -12.03
C THR A 314 10.06 32.24 -12.35
N ALA A 315 8.97 32.40 -11.61
CA ALA A 315 8.34 33.69 -11.42
C ALA A 315 8.19 33.90 -9.90
N GLU A 316 8.81 34.97 -9.39
CA GLU A 316 8.90 35.40 -7.98
C GLU A 316 9.92 34.68 -7.08
N ILE A 317 11.21 34.87 -7.37
CA ILE A 317 12.14 35.26 -6.31
C ILE A 317 12.55 36.70 -6.59
N ARG A 318 11.89 37.62 -5.89
CA ARG A 318 12.30 39.03 -5.88
C ARG A 318 13.69 39.13 -5.28
N SER A 319 14.57 39.73 -6.08
CA SER A 319 15.82 40.40 -5.72
C SER A 319 15.89 40.80 -4.25
N SER A 320 16.79 40.15 -3.51
CA SER A 320 17.53 40.78 -2.42
C SER A 320 18.89 40.09 -2.30
N SER A 321 19.89 40.76 -2.87
CA SER A 321 21.24 40.90 -2.33
C SER A 321 21.76 39.73 -1.47
N ILE A 322 22.63 38.89 -2.03
CA ILE A 322 23.94 38.63 -1.42
C ILE A 322 24.93 38.38 -2.55
N CYS A 323 25.88 39.31 -2.62
CA CYS A 323 26.99 39.36 -3.54
C CYS A 323 27.91 38.15 -3.39
N ALA A 324 28.35 37.66 -4.55
CA ALA A 324 29.73 37.37 -4.90
C ALA A 324 30.73 37.20 -3.74
N ARG A 325 31.13 35.95 -3.49
CA ARG A 325 32.53 35.61 -3.19
C ARG A 325 32.71 34.10 -3.39
N ILE A 326 33.55 33.79 -4.36
CA ILE A 326 34.38 32.59 -4.56
C ILE A 326 34.46 32.40 -6.07
N MET A 327 35.44 33.08 -6.67
CA MET A 327 36.23 32.63 -7.82
C MET A 327 37.31 33.69 -8.06
N GLY A 328 38.57 33.30 -7.81
CA GLY A 328 39.74 34.14 -8.05
C GLY A 328 40.93 33.66 -7.23
N CYS A 329 41.68 32.70 -7.78
CA CYS A 329 43.03 32.34 -7.33
C CYS A 329 44.02 33.50 -7.60
N GLY A 330 45.02 33.64 -6.73
CA GLY A 330 46.13 34.58 -6.83
C GLY A 330 46.85 34.71 -5.50
#